data_AF-A0A2G2F772-F1
#
_entry.id   AF-A0A2G2F772-F1
#
_cell.length_a   1.000
_cell.length_b   1.000
_cell.length_c   1.000
_cell.angle_alpha   90.00
_cell.angle_beta   90.00
_cell.angle_gamma   90.00
#
_symmetry.space_group_name_H-M   'P 1'
#
loop_
_entity.id
_entity.type
_entity.pdbx_description
1 polymer ?
#
loop_
_entity_poly.entity_id
_entity_poly.type
_entity_poly.pdbx_seq_one_letter_code
_entity_poly.pdbx_strand_id
1 'polypeptide(L)'
;MISKKKIETLALERIDELDKGLFIVEIKVSSSNVIQVEIDAEEGNVAIEDCVSVSRNIEHNLDREEQDFELQVSSAGLDKPFRVTKQYIKNVGEDVKVKLNQGGKLEGRLIDANEEHFVVETTRKERIEGKKKKETIIEQHKLSYEEVKETKIVISFKKMKS
;
A
#
# COMPACT_ATOMS: atom_id res chain seq x y z
N MET A 1 25.82 -7.67 10.67
CA MET A 1 24.44 -7.16 10.55
C MET A 1 24.19 -6.90 9.09
N ILE A 2 23.20 -7.58 8.54
CA ILE A 2 22.87 -7.48 7.12
C ILE A 2 22.30 -6.07 6.86
N SER A 3 22.81 -5.38 5.85
CA SER A 3 22.38 -4.00 5.57
C SER A 3 21.03 -3.99 4.84
N LYS A 4 20.12 -3.11 5.25
CA LYS A 4 18.84 -2.87 4.56
C LYS A 4 19.03 -2.58 3.07
N LYS A 5 20.05 -1.77 2.74
CA LYS A 5 20.38 -1.39 1.36
C LYS A 5 20.78 -2.60 0.49
N LYS A 6 21.51 -3.57 1.06
CA LYS A 6 21.85 -4.82 0.35
C LYS A 6 20.59 -5.62 0.04
N ILE A 7 19.68 -5.77 1.02
CA ILE A 7 18.39 -6.46 0.82
C ILE A 7 17.55 -5.77 -0.25
N GLU A 8 17.47 -4.44 -0.20
CA GLU A 8 16.75 -3.64 -1.19
C GLU A 8 17.28 -3.85 -2.59
N THR A 9 18.61 -3.82 -2.77
CA THR A 9 19.25 -4.02 -4.07
C THR A 9 18.90 -5.40 -4.64
N LEU A 10 19.09 -6.46 -3.86
CA LEU A 10 18.81 -7.85 -4.28
C LEU A 10 17.31 -8.09 -4.56
N ALA A 11 16.43 -7.43 -3.80
CA ALA A 11 14.99 -7.51 -4.05
C ALA A 11 14.61 -6.80 -5.35
N LEU A 12 15.14 -5.60 -5.59
CA LEU A 12 14.88 -4.81 -6.80
C LEU A 12 15.41 -5.49 -8.05
N GLU A 13 16.63 -6.03 -8.03
CA GLU A 13 17.17 -6.82 -9.15
C GLU A 13 16.19 -7.90 -9.61
N ARG A 14 15.64 -8.68 -8.67
CA ARG A 14 14.70 -9.75 -9.02
C ARG A 14 13.33 -9.23 -9.45
N ILE A 15 12.86 -8.14 -8.85
CA ILE A 15 11.61 -7.47 -9.22
C ILE A 15 11.68 -6.97 -10.66
N ASP A 16 12.79 -6.32 -11.02
CA ASP A 16 13.00 -5.75 -12.36
C ASP A 16 13.14 -6.85 -13.41
N GLU A 17 13.83 -7.96 -13.09
CA GLU A 17 13.92 -9.13 -13.97
C GLU A 17 12.57 -9.83 -14.22
N LEU A 18 11.66 -9.80 -13.24
CA LEU A 18 10.33 -10.38 -13.39
C LEU A 18 9.46 -9.55 -14.34
N ASP A 19 9.69 -8.23 -14.41
CA ASP A 19 8.96 -7.28 -15.26
C ASP A 19 7.43 -7.39 -15.12
N LYS A 20 6.96 -7.46 -13.86
CA LYS A 20 5.53 -7.61 -13.51
C LYS A 20 4.94 -6.38 -12.81
N GLY A 21 5.64 -5.25 -12.80
CA GLY A 21 5.22 -4.07 -12.05
C GLY A 21 5.19 -4.31 -10.53
N LEU A 22 6.04 -5.19 -10.01
CA LEU A 22 6.20 -5.36 -8.56
C LEU A 22 6.98 -4.18 -7.98
N PHE A 23 6.73 -3.86 -6.72
CA PHE A 23 7.48 -2.84 -5.99
C PHE A 23 7.58 -3.15 -4.51
N ILE A 24 8.62 -2.61 -3.89
CA ILE A 24 8.87 -2.77 -2.46
C ILE A 24 7.99 -1.77 -1.69
N VAL A 25 7.25 -2.28 -0.70
CA VAL A 25 6.46 -1.47 0.22
C VAL A 25 7.24 -1.20 1.51
N GLU A 26 7.91 -2.22 2.05
CA GLU A 26 8.67 -2.06 3.29
C GLU A 26 9.79 -3.10 3.38
N ILE A 27 10.94 -2.70 3.93
CA ILE A 27 11.99 -3.61 4.36
C ILE A 27 12.32 -3.31 5.81
N LYS A 28 12.27 -4.34 6.64
CA LYS A 28 12.75 -4.33 8.04
C LYS A 28 13.89 -5.31 8.18
N VAL A 29 14.92 -4.89 8.90
CA VAL A 29 16.03 -5.75 9.31
C VAL A 29 16.28 -5.51 10.78
N SER A 30 16.08 -6.55 11.61
CA SER A 30 16.36 -6.47 13.05
C SER A 30 17.86 -6.59 13.34
N SER A 31 18.27 -6.28 14.57
CA SER A 31 19.64 -6.53 15.05
C SER A 31 20.00 -8.02 15.08
N SER A 32 19.02 -8.92 15.13
CA SER A 32 19.17 -10.37 15.05
C SER A 32 19.06 -10.90 13.62
N ASN A 33 19.23 -10.05 12.60
CA ASN A 33 19.12 -10.40 11.19
C ASN A 33 17.78 -11.07 10.81
N VAL A 34 16.68 -10.69 11.47
CA VAL A 34 15.33 -11.04 10.99
C VAL A 34 14.96 -10.02 9.92
N ILE A 35 14.87 -10.49 8.68
CA ILE A 35 14.62 -9.69 7.48
C ILE A 35 13.18 -9.93 7.04
N GLN A 36 12.42 -8.84 6.94
CA GLN A 36 11.07 -8.86 6.40
C GLN A 36 11.02 -7.92 5.20
N VAL A 37 10.62 -8.45 4.05
CA VAL A 37 10.37 -7.71 2.82
C VAL A 37 8.90 -7.83 2.47
N GLU A 38 8.23 -6.69 2.37
CA GLU A 38 6.87 -6.62 1.88
C GLU A 38 6.85 -5.98 0.50
N ILE A 39 6.25 -6.67 -0.47
CA ILE A 39 6.11 -6.23 -1.85
C ILE A 39 4.64 -6.06 -2.21
N ASP A 40 4.37 -5.27 -3.24
CA ASP A 40 3.05 -5.09 -3.82
C ASP A 40 3.18 -4.99 -5.35
N ALA A 41 2.06 -5.04 -6.06
CA ALA A 41 2.01 -4.96 -7.52
C ALA A 41 1.28 -3.68 -7.95
N GLU A 42 1.74 -3.05 -9.03
CA GLU A 42 1.10 -1.88 -9.65
C GLU A 42 -0.29 -2.25 -10.17
N GLU A 43 -0.45 -3.48 -10.66
CA GLU A 43 -1.73 -4.04 -11.08
C GLU A 43 -2.02 -5.37 -10.36
N GLY A 44 -3.28 -5.59 -9.99
CA GLY A 44 -3.72 -6.84 -9.39
C GLY A 44 -3.09 -7.14 -8.01
N ASN A 45 -2.76 -8.41 -7.81
CA ASN A 45 -2.21 -8.93 -6.55
C ASN A 45 -0.84 -9.57 -6.80
N VAL A 46 0.00 -9.58 -5.76
CA VAL A 46 1.27 -10.32 -5.77
C VAL A 46 0.99 -11.82 -5.68
N ALA A 47 1.53 -12.61 -6.61
CA ALA A 47 1.43 -14.06 -6.54
C ALA A 47 2.40 -14.66 -5.51
N ILE A 48 2.09 -15.85 -4.99
CA ILE A 48 2.96 -16.53 -4.02
C ILE A 48 4.32 -16.83 -4.67
N GLU A 49 4.32 -17.20 -5.94
CA GLU A 49 5.50 -17.51 -6.74
C GLU A 49 6.43 -16.30 -6.86
N ASP A 50 5.88 -15.09 -6.92
CA ASP A 50 6.67 -13.85 -6.98
C ASP A 50 7.39 -13.60 -5.66
N CYS A 51 6.71 -13.81 -4.53
CA CYS A 51 7.32 -13.71 -3.21
C CYS A 51 8.44 -14.75 -3.04
N VAL A 52 8.20 -16.00 -3.47
CA VAL A 52 9.20 -17.07 -3.45
C VAL A 52 10.39 -16.74 -4.35
N SER A 53 10.14 -16.19 -5.53
CA SER A 53 11.17 -15.80 -6.49
C SER A 53 12.09 -14.72 -5.91
N VAL A 54 11.52 -13.66 -5.33
CA VAL A 54 12.28 -12.59 -4.67
C VAL A 54 13.04 -13.12 -3.44
N SER A 55 12.40 -13.97 -2.63
CA SER A 55 13.04 -14.61 -1.47
C SER A 55 14.27 -15.42 -1.87
N ARG A 56 14.17 -16.24 -2.92
CA ARG A 56 15.29 -17.07 -3.40
C ARG A 56 16.44 -16.22 -3.90
N ASN A 57 16.16 -15.12 -4.61
CA ASN A 57 17.22 -14.24 -5.10
C ASN A 57 18.00 -13.61 -3.95
N ILE A 58 17.30 -13.09 -2.94
CA ILE A 58 17.94 -12.53 -1.75
C ILE A 58 18.76 -13.61 -1.04
N GLU A 59 18.17 -14.78 -0.80
CA GLU A 59 18.81 -15.88 -0.08
C GLU A 59 20.06 -16.42 -0.78
N HIS A 60 20.04 -16.58 -2.11
CA HIS A 60 21.21 -17.07 -2.87
C HIS A 60 22.39 -16.08 -2.90
N ASN A 61 22.13 -14.80 -2.64
CA ASN A 61 23.15 -13.75 -2.63
C ASN A 61 23.58 -13.33 -1.21
N LEU A 62 23.11 -14.05 -0.19
CA LEU A 62 23.50 -13.88 1.20
C LEU A 62 24.21 -15.15 1.70
N ASP A 63 25.32 -14.96 2.40
CA ASP A 63 26.07 -16.06 2.99
C ASP A 63 25.51 -16.37 4.39
N ARG A 64 24.80 -17.49 4.50
CA ARG A 64 24.25 -18.00 5.78
C ARG A 64 25.34 -18.53 6.72
N GLU A 65 26.50 -18.94 6.20
CA GLU A 65 27.61 -19.42 7.02
C GLU A 65 28.36 -18.25 7.67
N GLU A 66 28.43 -17.10 6.99
CA GLU A 66 29.01 -15.88 7.55
C GLU A 66 28.08 -15.24 8.60
N GLN A 67 26.78 -15.15 8.32
CA GLN A 67 25.80 -14.53 9.21
C GLN A 67 24.48 -15.30 9.17
N ASP A 68 24.05 -15.83 10.31
CA ASP A 68 22.72 -16.43 10.42
C ASP A 68 21.63 -15.35 10.27
N PHE A 69 20.54 -15.72 9.58
CA PHE A 69 19.42 -14.82 9.30
C PHE A 69 18.11 -15.56 9.06
N GLU A 70 17.01 -14.88 9.36
CA GLU A 70 15.67 -15.27 8.97
C GLU A 70 15.20 -14.33 7.86
N LEU A 71 14.60 -14.87 6.79
CA LEU A 71 14.08 -14.08 5.68
C LEU A 71 12.62 -14.43 5.44
N GLN A 72 11.77 -13.41 5.44
CA GLN A 72 10.37 -13.51 5.04
C GLN A 72 10.08 -12.49 3.93
N VAL A 73 9.61 -12.99 2.78
CA VAL A 73 9.06 -12.14 1.71
C VAL A 73 7.57 -12.41 1.59
N SER A 74 6.77 -11.34 1.55
CA SER A 74 5.31 -11.45 1.49
C SER A 74 4.67 -10.27 0.76
N SER A 75 3.41 -10.43 0.36
CA SER A 75 2.61 -9.31 -0.12
C SER A 75 2.30 -8.31 1.00
N ALA A 76 2.17 -7.02 0.69
CA ALA A 76 1.78 -5.99 1.65
C ALA A 76 0.39 -6.21 2.27
N GLY A 77 -0.49 -6.95 1.59
CA GLY A 77 -1.87 -7.21 2.03
C GLY A 77 -2.81 -6.02 1.81
N LEU A 78 -4.12 -6.26 1.94
CA LEU A 78 -5.18 -5.27 1.72
C LEU A 78 -5.71 -4.62 3.02
N ASP A 79 -5.39 -5.20 4.17
CA ASP A 79 -5.89 -4.80 5.50
C ASP A 79 -4.98 -3.78 6.22
N LYS A 80 -3.73 -3.67 5.76
CA LYS A 80 -2.73 -2.75 6.29
C LYS A 80 -2.88 -1.34 5.69
N PRO A 81 -2.43 -0.29 6.41
CA PRO A 81 -2.30 1.03 5.83
C PRO A 81 -1.40 1.04 4.60
N PHE A 82 -1.69 1.95 3.68
CA PHE A 82 -0.74 2.34 2.65
C PHE A 82 0.51 2.93 3.29
N ARG A 83 1.67 2.50 2.80
CA ARG A 83 3.00 2.93 3.27
C ARG A 83 3.80 3.65 2.21
N VAL A 84 3.46 3.46 0.93
CA VAL A 84 4.14 4.09 -0.20
C VAL A 84 3.15 4.67 -1.21
N THR A 85 3.54 5.72 -1.92
CA THR A 85 2.73 6.44 -2.91
C THR A 85 2.16 5.51 -3.99
N LYS A 86 2.95 4.53 -4.46
CA LYS A 86 2.50 3.53 -5.44
C LYS A 86 1.21 2.80 -5.01
N GLN A 87 1.01 2.58 -3.71
CA GLN A 87 -0.22 1.98 -3.20
C GLN A 87 -1.42 2.92 -3.31
N TYR A 88 -1.25 4.24 -3.23
CA TYR A 88 -2.33 5.18 -3.51
C TYR A 88 -2.68 5.17 -5.00
N ILE A 89 -1.66 5.25 -5.86
CA ILE A 89 -1.83 5.28 -7.32
C ILE A 89 -2.61 4.06 -7.82
N LYS A 90 -2.21 2.85 -7.42
CA LYS A 90 -2.90 1.62 -7.88
C LYS A 90 -4.34 1.50 -7.39
N ASN A 91 -4.67 2.15 -6.27
CA ASN A 91 -5.99 2.06 -5.64
C ASN A 91 -6.90 3.24 -5.99
N VAL A 92 -6.50 4.09 -6.95
CA VAL A 92 -7.41 5.07 -7.54
C VAL A 92 -8.63 4.34 -8.11
N GLY A 93 -9.82 4.78 -7.69
CA GLY A 93 -11.10 4.16 -8.00
C GLY A 93 -11.70 3.34 -6.85
N GLU A 94 -10.93 3.00 -5.81
CA GLU A 94 -11.41 2.28 -4.63
C GLU A 94 -11.85 3.20 -3.49
N ASP A 95 -12.72 2.68 -2.62
CA ASP A 95 -13.10 3.38 -1.40
C ASP A 95 -11.98 3.25 -0.37
N VAL A 96 -11.57 4.37 0.20
CA VAL A 96 -10.51 4.47 1.19
C VAL A 96 -11.01 5.17 2.45
N LYS A 97 -10.37 4.82 3.56
CA LYS A 97 -10.54 5.47 4.84
C LYS A 97 -9.23 6.13 5.24
N VAL A 98 -9.26 7.45 5.35
CA VAL A 98 -8.13 8.29 5.71
C VAL A 98 -8.30 8.77 7.14
N LYS A 99 -7.26 8.65 7.96
CA LYS A 99 -7.16 9.33 9.25
C LYS A 99 -6.16 10.46 9.13
N LEU A 100 -6.55 11.66 9.54
CA LEU A 100 -5.70 12.85 9.48
C LEU A 100 -4.86 12.99 10.75
N ASN A 101 -3.69 13.63 10.63
CA ASN A 101 -2.78 13.88 11.76
C ASN A 101 -3.41 14.78 12.84
N GLN A 102 -4.20 15.76 12.42
CA GLN A 102 -4.92 16.69 13.32
C GLN A 102 -6.17 16.07 13.96
N GLY A 103 -6.44 14.78 13.72
CA GLY A 103 -7.67 14.13 14.11
C GLY A 103 -8.75 14.23 13.04
N GLY A 104 -9.81 13.43 13.20
CA GLY A 104 -10.83 13.25 12.17
C GLY A 104 -10.54 12.10 11.21
N LYS A 105 -11.56 11.74 10.44
CA LYS A 105 -11.50 10.67 9.45
C LYS A 105 -12.32 11.07 8.22
N LEU A 106 -11.82 10.69 7.05
CA LEU A 106 -12.54 10.77 5.78
C LEU A 106 -12.74 9.34 5.28
N GLU A 107 -13.92 9.08 4.75
CA GLU A 107 -14.24 7.80 4.11
C GLU A 107 -14.96 8.12 2.81
N GLY A 108 -14.39 7.67 1.71
CA GLY A 108 -14.83 8.06 0.38
C GLY A 108 -13.97 7.43 -0.70
N ARG A 109 -14.24 7.78 -1.95
CA ARG A 109 -13.56 7.20 -3.11
C ARG A 109 -12.25 7.91 -3.38
N LEU A 110 -11.15 7.19 -3.49
CA LEU A 110 -9.88 7.73 -3.98
C LEU A 110 -10.03 8.00 -5.48
N ILE A 111 -10.00 9.26 -5.92
CA ILE A 111 -10.25 9.62 -7.33
C ILE A 111 -8.99 10.07 -8.06
N ASP A 112 -7.94 10.43 -7.33
CA ASP A 112 -6.64 10.82 -7.90
C ASP A 112 -5.52 10.61 -6.87
N ALA A 113 -4.31 10.31 -7.36
CA ALA A 113 -3.10 10.18 -6.56
C ALA A 113 -1.85 10.38 -7.43
N ASN A 114 -0.89 11.14 -6.92
CA ASN A 114 0.42 11.37 -7.54
C ASN A 114 1.51 11.45 -6.45
N GLU A 115 2.73 11.86 -6.79
CA GLU A 115 3.84 11.89 -5.82
C GLU A 115 3.67 12.92 -4.70
N GLU A 116 2.87 13.95 -4.90
CA GLU A 116 2.73 15.07 -3.96
C GLU A 116 1.45 14.96 -3.11
N HIS A 117 0.35 14.54 -3.72
CA HIS A 117 -0.97 14.56 -3.12
C HIS A 117 -1.90 13.50 -3.67
N PHE A 118 -3.03 13.31 -2.99
CA PHE A 118 -4.14 12.49 -3.44
C PHE A 118 -5.47 13.17 -3.15
N VAL A 119 -6.53 12.72 -3.82
CA VAL A 119 -7.87 13.32 -3.73
C VAL A 119 -8.89 12.26 -3.36
N VAL A 120 -9.64 12.51 -2.28
CA VAL A 120 -10.75 11.65 -1.83
C VAL A 120 -12.07 12.36 -2.05
N GLU A 121 -12.96 11.73 -2.79
CA GLU A 121 -14.34 12.16 -3.00
C GLU A 121 -15.25 11.57 -1.92
N THR A 122 -15.93 12.42 -1.17
CA THR A 122 -16.89 12.02 -0.13
C THR A 122 -18.30 12.43 -0.53
N THR A 123 -19.29 11.64 -0.11
CA THR A 123 -20.71 11.95 -0.36
C THR A 123 -21.48 12.10 0.95
N ARG A 124 -22.21 13.20 1.12
CA ARG A 124 -23.11 13.42 2.26
C ARG A 124 -24.53 13.77 1.80
N LYS A 125 -25.54 13.38 2.57
CA LYS A 125 -26.95 13.71 2.28
C LYS A 125 -27.39 14.86 3.16
N GLU A 126 -27.67 16.01 2.57
CA GLU A 126 -28.17 17.18 3.29
C GLU A 126 -29.65 17.42 3.02
N ARG A 127 -30.35 17.90 4.05
CA ARG A 127 -31.70 18.48 3.89
C ARG A 127 -31.51 19.96 3.61
N ILE A 128 -31.75 20.37 2.37
CA ILE A 128 -31.77 21.78 2.01
C ILE A 128 -33.10 22.38 2.47
N GLU A 129 -33.03 23.51 3.16
CA GLU A 129 -34.20 24.25 3.65
C GLU A 129 -35.14 24.56 2.47
N GLY A 130 -36.41 24.12 2.57
CA GLY A 130 -37.42 24.30 1.52
C GLY A 130 -37.67 23.12 0.57
N LYS A 131 -36.83 22.06 0.57
CA LYS A 131 -37.08 20.84 -0.25
C LYS A 131 -37.42 19.63 0.62
N LYS A 132 -38.47 18.87 0.24
CA LYS A 132 -38.89 17.64 0.93
C LYS A 132 -37.89 16.47 0.80
N LYS A 133 -37.00 16.51 -0.22
CA LYS A 133 -36.02 15.44 -0.50
C LYS A 133 -34.61 15.87 -0.12
N LYS A 134 -33.82 14.93 0.40
CA LYS A 134 -32.39 15.13 0.66
C LYS A 134 -31.64 15.22 -0.66
N GLU A 135 -30.70 16.14 -0.77
CA GLU A 135 -29.76 16.22 -1.89
C GLU A 135 -28.43 15.57 -1.50
N THR A 136 -27.77 14.94 -2.47
CA THR A 136 -26.44 14.35 -2.31
C THR A 136 -25.42 15.42 -2.66
N ILE A 137 -24.59 15.79 -1.69
CA ILE A 137 -23.46 16.69 -1.87
C ILE A 137 -22.21 15.84 -2.03
N ILE A 138 -21.44 16.17 -3.06
CA ILE A 138 -20.15 15.54 -3.38
C ILE A 138 -19.06 16.56 -3.05
N GLU A 139 -18.07 16.15 -2.27
CA GLU A 139 -16.94 16.99 -1.87
C GLU A 139 -15.63 16.28 -2.16
N GLN A 140 -14.70 16.99 -2.80
CA GLN A 140 -13.36 16.51 -3.08
C GLN A 140 -12.37 17.09 -2.08
N HIS A 141 -11.64 16.20 -1.39
CA HIS A 141 -10.65 16.55 -0.39
C HIS A 141 -9.27 16.26 -0.96
N LYS A 142 -8.54 17.30 -1.36
CA LYS A 142 -7.13 17.20 -1.76
C LYS A 142 -6.26 17.21 -0.52
N LEU A 143 -5.45 16.17 -0.33
CA LEU A 143 -4.64 15.94 0.85
C LEU A 143 -3.18 15.67 0.47
N SER A 144 -2.24 16.30 1.17
CA SER A 144 -0.84 15.91 1.15
C SER A 144 -0.62 14.65 1.99
N TYR A 145 0.36 13.84 1.62
CA TYR A 145 0.77 12.67 2.41
C TYR A 145 1.22 13.03 3.84
N GLU A 146 1.74 14.24 4.05
CA GLU A 146 2.19 14.73 5.36
C GLU A 146 1.03 15.07 6.31
N GLU A 147 -0.17 15.30 5.80
CA GLU A 147 -1.36 15.63 6.60
C GLU A 147 -2.06 14.37 7.15
N VAL A 148 -1.60 13.20 6.71
CA VAL A 148 -2.29 11.92 6.89
C VAL A 148 -1.52 11.04 7.86
N LYS A 149 -2.28 10.45 8.79
CA LYS A 149 -1.76 9.49 9.76
C LYS A 149 -1.74 8.07 9.19
N GLU A 150 -2.83 7.68 8.54
CA GLU A 150 -2.94 6.41 7.83
C GLU A 150 -4.06 6.46 6.79
N THR A 151 -3.92 5.71 5.71
CA THR A 151 -4.99 5.44 4.74
C THR A 151 -5.11 3.94 4.55
N LYS A 152 -6.34 3.42 4.55
CA LYS A 152 -6.64 2.00 4.33
C LYS A 152 -7.72 1.84 3.28
N ILE A 153 -7.70 0.74 2.53
CA ILE A 153 -8.81 0.34 1.68
C ILE A 153 -10.02 -0.01 2.55
N VAL A 154 -11.21 0.38 2.10
CA VAL A 154 -12.49 -0.07 2.67
C VAL A 154 -12.90 -1.35 1.94
N ILE A 155 -12.66 -2.50 2.58
CA ILE A 155 -13.04 -3.80 2.02
C ILE A 155 -14.56 -3.97 2.14
N SER A 156 -15.26 -3.88 1.00
CA SER A 156 -16.71 -4.10 0.91
C SER A 156 -17.02 -5.42 0.20
N PHE A 157 -17.52 -6.40 0.96
CA PHE A 157 -17.90 -7.73 0.46
C PHE A 157 -19.07 -7.72 -0.54
N LYS A 158 -19.71 -6.57 -0.76
CA LYS A 158 -20.84 -6.44 -1.71
C LYS A 158 -20.39 -6.51 -3.17
N LYS A 159 -19.13 -6.15 -3.49
CA LYS A 159 -18.57 -6.18 -4.86
C LYS A 159 -18.17 -7.60 -5.31
N MET A 160 -18.04 -8.59 -4.41
CA MET A 160 -17.53 -9.94 -4.73
C MET A 160 -18.60 -10.93 -5.25
N LYS A 161 -19.81 -10.47 -5.57
CA LYS A 161 -20.93 -11.32 -6.05
C LYS A 161 -21.33 -11.01 -7.50
N SER A 162 -20.38 -10.73 -8.38
CA SER A 162 -20.63 -10.64 -9.83
C SER A 162 -19.75 -11.61 -10.57
#